data_AF-A0A7C9ECU8-F1
#
_entry.id   AF-A0A7C9ECU8-F1
#
_cell.length_a   1.000
_cell.length_b   1.000
_cell.length_c   1.000
_cell.angle_alpha   90.00
_cell.angle_beta   90.00
_cell.angle_gamma   90.00
#
_symmetry.space_group_name_H-M   'P 1'
#
loop_
_entity.id
_entity.type
_entity.pdbx_description
1 polymer ?
#
loop_
_entity_poly.entity_id
_entity_poly.type
_entity_poly.pdbx_seq_one_letter_code
_entity_poly.pdbx_strand_id
1 'polypeptide(L)'
;RLAVISFHSLEDRIVKQTFLNIINIQREGDRVDCDEGGHRAEPTEVTDNDLVEKDAWIKQVLKGSTGIVLTRRPITASLEEEKLNPRCRSAKLRVIQKV
;
A
#
# COMPACT_ATOMS: atom_id res chain seq x y z
N ARG A 1 7.67 -12.42 3.20
CA ARG A 1 6.61 -11.38 3.26
C ARG A 1 6.62 -10.82 4.67
N LEU A 2 6.61 -9.50 4.83
CA LEU A 2 6.56 -8.82 6.12
C LEU A 2 5.20 -8.14 6.26
N ALA A 3 4.50 -8.44 7.35
CA ALA A 3 3.23 -7.83 7.71
C ALA A 3 3.40 -7.08 9.03
N VAL A 4 2.88 -5.85 9.09
CA VAL A 4 2.95 -5.01 10.28
C VAL A 4 1.54 -4.54 10.62
N ILE A 5 1.15 -4.70 11.88
CA ILE A 5 -0.09 -4.17 12.44
C ILE A 5 0.28 -3.01 13.36
N SER A 6 -0.27 -1.84 13.08
CA SER A 6 -0.12 -0.63 13.90
C SER A 6 -1.45 -0.24 14.51
N PHE A 7 -1.43 0.30 15.72
CA PHE A 7 -2.66 0.73 16.40
C PHE A 7 -2.75 2.26 16.46
N HIS A 8 -1.62 2.94 16.30
CA HIS A 8 -1.53 4.39 16.34
C HIS A 8 -1.20 4.99 14.96
N SER A 9 -1.60 6.24 14.75
CA SER A 9 -1.39 6.92 13.45
C SER A 9 0.08 7.24 13.18
N LEU A 10 0.87 7.53 14.21
CA LEU A 10 2.32 7.74 14.07
C LEU A 10 3.04 6.48 13.61
N GLU A 11 2.69 5.34 14.20
CA GLU A 11 3.23 4.03 13.81
C GLU A 11 2.90 3.72 12.35
N ASP A 12 1.64 3.86 11.94
CA ASP A 12 1.22 3.64 10.55
C ASP A 12 1.99 4.53 9.57
N ARG A 13 2.22 5.78 9.95
CA ARG A 13 2.98 6.75 9.15
C ARG A 13 4.45 6.33 9.04
N ILE A 14 5.08 5.90 10.13
CA ILE A 14 6.46 5.38 10.10
C ILE A 14 6.53 4.17 9.18
N VAL A 15 5.63 3.20 9.32
CA VAL A 15 5.59 1.98 8.49
C VAL A 15 5.41 2.34 7.01
N LYS A 16 4.48 3.25 6.70
CA LYS A 16 4.26 3.74 5.33
C LYS A 16 5.55 4.33 4.76
N GLN A 17 6.22 5.21 5.50
CA GLN A 17 7.45 5.86 5.03
C GLN A 17 8.60 4.86 4.86
N THR A 18 8.77 3.92 5.79
CA THR A 18 9.78 2.86 5.66
C THR A 18 9.54 2.00 4.44
N PHE A 19 8.29 1.61 4.16
CA PHE A 19 7.97 0.80 2.98
C PHE A 19 8.22 1.57 1.68
N LEU A 20 7.89 2.87 1.65
CA LEU A 20 8.21 3.76 0.53
C LEU A 20 9.72 3.97 0.35
N ASN A 21 10.47 4.09 1.43
CA ASN A 21 11.92 4.21 1.38
C ASN A 21 12.55 2.93 0.81
N ILE A 22 12.15 1.75 1.31
CA ILE A 22 12.65 0.45 0.83
C ILE A 22 12.48 0.28 -0.69
N ILE A 23 11.38 0.76 -1.27
CA ILE A 23 11.17 0.72 -2.73
C ILE A 23 11.93 1.81 -3.49
N ASN A 24 12.26 2.95 -2.85
CA ASN A 24 12.88 4.13 -3.47
C ASN A 24 14.42 4.19 -3.34
N ILE A 25 15.06 3.38 -2.50
CA ILE A 25 16.53 3.43 -2.24
C ILE A 25 17.42 3.31 -3.50
N GLN A 26 16.89 2.90 -4.66
CA GLN A 26 17.65 2.89 -5.93
C GLN A 26 17.44 4.10 -6.85
N ARG A 27 16.65 5.11 -6.45
CA ARG A 27 16.46 6.35 -7.24
C ARG A 27 17.45 7.46 -6.94
N GLU A 28 18.49 7.21 -6.13
CA GLU A 28 19.55 8.19 -5.84
C GLU A 28 20.55 8.35 -7.00
N GLY A 29 20.01 8.44 -8.22
CA GLY A 29 20.64 8.90 -9.44
C GLY A 29 19.78 9.93 -10.18
N ASP A 30 18.58 10.26 -9.71
CA ASP A 30 17.79 11.35 -10.29
C ASP A 30 17.13 12.17 -9.19
N ARG A 31 17.31 13.49 -9.27
CA ARG A 31 16.91 14.45 -8.26
C ARG A 31 15.40 14.74 -8.34
N VAL A 32 14.87 15.26 -7.22
CA VAL A 32 13.58 15.99 -7.04
C VAL A 32 12.30 15.14 -7.26
N ASP A 33 11.15 15.33 -6.61
CA ASP A 33 10.53 16.51 -6.00
C ASP A 33 9.61 16.13 -4.83
N CYS A 34 9.46 17.11 -3.93
CA CYS A 34 8.38 17.19 -2.96
C CYS A 34 7.11 17.59 -3.72
N ASP A 35 6.10 16.72 -3.84
CA ASP A 35 4.77 17.20 -4.22
C ASP A 35 3.65 16.40 -3.53
N GLU A 36 3.00 17.05 -2.57
CA GLU A 36 1.61 16.79 -2.21
C GLU A 36 0.75 17.33 -3.36
N GLY A 37 0.55 16.54 -4.40
CA GLY A 37 -0.22 17.01 -5.54
C GLY A 37 -0.44 15.89 -6.54
N GLY A 38 -1.65 15.34 -6.57
CA GLY A 38 -2.01 14.41 -7.64
C GLY A 38 -2.05 15.15 -8.97
N HIS A 39 -1.31 14.65 -9.96
CA HIS A 39 -1.46 14.67 -11.43
C HIS A 39 -0.11 14.07 -11.93
N ARG A 40 0.06 13.23 -12.93
CA ARG A 40 -0.69 12.81 -14.12
C ARG A 40 0.17 11.69 -14.76
N ALA A 41 -0.41 10.57 -15.15
CA ALA A 41 0.09 9.71 -16.26
C ALA A 41 -0.86 8.52 -16.46
N GLU A 42 -1.67 8.62 -17.51
CA GLU A 42 -2.45 7.51 -18.08
C GLU A 42 -1.50 6.51 -18.77
N PRO A 43 -1.60 5.20 -18.50
CA PRO A 43 -1.03 4.19 -19.37
C PRO A 43 -2.14 3.58 -20.23
N THR A 44 -2.03 3.88 -21.52
CA THR A 44 -2.64 3.32 -22.72
C THR A 44 -3.45 2.02 -22.57
N GLU A 45 -4.70 2.11 -22.98
CA GLU A 45 -5.64 1.00 -23.17
C GLU A 45 -5.15 0.04 -24.26
N VAL A 46 -5.12 -1.25 -23.95
CA VAL A 46 -5.28 -2.33 -24.92
C VAL A 46 -6.30 -3.31 -24.34
N THR A 47 -7.36 -3.51 -25.12
CA THR A 47 -8.56 -4.28 -24.82
C THR A 47 -8.33 -5.77 -25.02
N ASP A 48 -8.76 -6.59 -24.05
CA ASP A 48 -9.48 -7.83 -24.34
C ASP A 48 -10.51 -8.05 -23.22
N ASN A 49 -11.77 -8.06 -23.63
CA ASN A 49 -12.91 -8.40 -22.78
C ASN A 49 -12.85 -9.90 -22.47
N ASP A 50 -12.99 -10.27 -21.20
CA ASP A 50 -13.93 -11.31 -20.73
C ASP A 50 -13.60 -11.75 -19.29
N LEU A 51 -14.62 -11.68 -18.43
CA LEU A 51 -14.78 -12.42 -17.16
C LEU A 51 -13.84 -12.11 -15.97
N VAL A 52 -13.88 -10.92 -15.34
CA VAL A 52 -13.58 -10.81 -13.88
C VAL A 52 -14.25 -9.58 -13.22
N GLU A 53 -15.57 -9.61 -12.99
CA GLU A 53 -16.28 -8.56 -12.23
C GLU A 53 -16.06 -8.60 -10.70
N LYS A 54 -15.06 -9.34 -10.17
CA LYS A 54 -14.81 -9.45 -8.72
C LYS A 54 -13.46 -8.97 -8.20
N ASP A 55 -12.52 -8.56 -9.07
CA ASP A 55 -11.13 -8.26 -8.65
C ASP A 55 -10.65 -6.83 -8.96
N ALA A 56 -11.57 -5.87 -9.16
CA ALA A 56 -11.20 -4.49 -9.52
C ALA A 56 -10.60 -3.68 -8.35
N TRP A 57 -10.70 -4.14 -7.10
CA TRP A 57 -10.22 -3.43 -5.91
C TRP A 57 -8.80 -3.84 -5.46
N ILE A 58 -8.20 -4.86 -6.09
CA ILE A 58 -6.84 -5.37 -5.77
C ILE A 58 -5.74 -4.77 -6.68
N LYS A 59 -6.05 -3.76 -7.50
CA LYS A 59 -5.05 -3.09 -8.37
C LYS A 59 -4.24 -1.99 -7.67
N GLN A 60 -3.76 -2.25 -6.46
CA GLN A 60 -2.93 -1.28 -5.72
C GLN A 60 -1.61 -1.85 -5.21
N VAL A 61 -0.99 -2.71 -5.99
CA VAL A 61 0.37 -3.16 -5.74
C VAL A 61 1.37 -2.08 -6.23
N LEU A 62 2.34 -1.68 -5.41
CA LEU A 62 3.49 -0.88 -5.86
C LEU A 62 4.66 -1.83 -6.05
N LYS A 63 5.10 -2.02 -7.30
CA LYS A 63 6.33 -2.76 -7.60
C LYS A 63 7.50 -1.78 -7.62
N GLY A 64 8.46 -1.98 -6.73
CA GLY A 64 9.76 -1.32 -6.76
C GLY A 64 10.87 -2.34 -7.04
N SER A 65 12.09 -1.84 -7.21
CA SER A 65 13.27 -2.65 -7.56
C SER A 65 13.67 -3.65 -6.45
N THR A 66 13.46 -3.30 -5.19
CA THR A 66 13.85 -4.10 -4.02
C THR A 66 12.68 -4.90 -3.41
N GLY A 67 11.43 -4.54 -3.75
CA GLY A 67 10.26 -5.04 -3.06
C GLY A 67 8.93 -4.60 -3.68
N ILE A 68 7.90 -5.34 -3.34
CA ILE A 68 6.52 -5.16 -3.79
C ILE A 68 5.67 -4.81 -2.56
N VAL A 69 5.13 -3.59 -2.50
CA VAL A 69 4.15 -3.21 -1.48
C VAL A 69 2.79 -3.72 -1.94
N LEU A 70 2.18 -4.61 -1.16
CA LEU A 70 0.91 -5.24 -1.50
C LEU A 70 -0.28 -4.35 -1.12
N THR A 71 -0.13 -3.51 -0.09
CA THR A 71 -1.21 -2.70 0.49
C THR A 71 -0.87 -1.20 0.43
N ARG A 72 -1.42 -0.46 -0.54
CA ARG A 72 -1.31 1.02 -0.55
C ARG A 72 -2.14 1.66 0.56
N ARG A 73 -3.40 1.24 0.68
CA ARG A 73 -4.28 1.60 1.80
C ARG A 73 -4.10 0.58 2.93
N PRO A 74 -4.07 1.01 4.20
CA PRO A 74 -4.00 0.08 5.32
C PRO A 74 -5.29 -0.74 5.38
N ILE A 75 -5.18 -2.03 5.69
CA ILE A 75 -6.35 -2.88 5.94
C ILE A 75 -6.78 -2.63 7.39
N THR A 76 -8.01 -2.16 7.59
CA THR A 76 -8.60 -1.91 8.90
C THR A 76 -9.43 -3.10 9.36
N ALA A 77 -9.63 -3.23 10.67
CA ALA A 77 -10.52 -4.25 11.24
C ALA A 77 -11.96 -4.10 10.73
N SER A 78 -12.67 -5.22 10.64
CA SER A 78 -14.09 -5.26 10.32
C SER A 78 -14.96 -4.93 11.54
N LEU A 79 -16.24 -4.57 11.31
CA LEU A 79 -17.19 -4.26 12.38
C LEU A 79 -17.48 -5.47 13.29
N GLU A 80 -17.42 -6.69 12.76
CA GLU A 80 -17.59 -7.92 13.53
C GLU A 80 -16.40 -8.15 14.46
N GLU A 81 -15.18 -7.97 13.96
CA GLU A 81 -13.95 -8.06 14.77
C GLU A 81 -13.89 -6.98 15.85
N GLU A 82 -14.37 -5.76 15.57
CA GLU A 82 -14.41 -4.69 16.56
C GLU A 82 -15.36 -5.03 17.73
N LYS A 83 -16.50 -5.68 17.44
CA LYS A 83 -17.43 -6.15 18.49
C LYS A 83 -16.82 -7.26 19.35
N LEU A 84 -16.09 -8.18 18.74
CA LEU A 84 -15.43 -9.28 19.45
C LEU A 84 -14.19 -8.81 20.21
N ASN A 85 -13.46 -7.82 19.67
CA ASN A 85 -12.27 -7.25 20.27
C ASN A 85 -12.21 -5.72 20.03
N PRO A 86 -12.68 -4.92 21.00
CA PRO A 86 -12.66 -3.46 20.91
C PRO A 86 -11.26 -2.85 20.72
N ARG A 87 -10.18 -3.58 21.07
CA ARG A 87 -8.80 -3.09 20.87
C ARG A 87 -8.42 -3.06 19.39
N CYS A 88 -9.12 -3.78 18.52
CA CYS A 88 -8.86 -3.82 17.07
C CYS A 88 -9.36 -2.59 16.33
N ARG A 89 -10.21 -1.73 16.92
CA ARG A 89 -10.84 -0.58 16.27
C ARG A 89 -9.87 0.34 15.50
N SER A 90 -8.63 0.46 15.98
CA SER A 90 -7.61 1.35 15.42
C SER A 90 -6.49 0.61 14.68
N ALA A 91 -6.59 -0.71 14.58
CA ALA A 91 -5.61 -1.57 13.93
C ALA A 91 -5.56 -1.29 12.43
N LYS A 92 -4.33 -1.15 11.92
CA LYS A 92 -4.00 -0.90 10.52
C LYS A 92 -2.93 -1.88 10.10
N LEU A 93 -3.28 -2.77 9.18
CA LEU A 93 -2.37 -3.77 8.62
C LEU A 93 -1.75 -3.25 7.32
N ARG A 94 -0.43 -3.39 7.21
CA ARG A 94 0.34 -3.14 6.00
C ARG A 94 1.26 -4.32 5.68
N VAL A 95 1.41 -4.64 4.39
CA VAL A 95 2.21 -5.79 3.95
C VAL A 95 3.15 -5.40 2.81
N ILE A 96 4.40 -5.85 2.93
CA ILE A 96 5.44 -5.77 1.89
C ILE A 96 6.02 -7.15 1.60
N GLN A 97 6.31 -7.41 0.33
CA GLN A 97 7.04 -8.59 -0.11
C GLN A 97 8.40 -8.13 -0.67
N LYS A 98 9.49 -8.56 -0.07
CA LYS A 98 10.81 -8.45 -0.71
C LYS A 98 10.85 -9.41 -1.90
N VAL A 99 11.41 -8.95 -3.03
CA VAL A 99 11.67 -9.79 -4.22
C VAL A 99 12.89 -10.65 -3.98
#